data_AF-A0A937N945-F1
#
_entry.id   AF-A0A937N945-F1
#
_cell.length_a   1.000
_cell.length_b   1.000
_cell.length_c   1.000
_cell.angle_alpha   90.00
_cell.angle_beta   90.00
_cell.angle_gamma   90.00
#
_symmetry.space_group_name_H-M   'P 1'
#
loop_
_entity.id
_entity.type
_entity.pdbx_description
1 polymer ?
#
loop_
_entity_poly.entity_id
_entity_poly.type
_entity_poly.pdbx_seq_one_letter_code
_entity_poly.pdbx_strand_id
1 'polypeptide(L)'
;MPNRYLRWGIVGRLAWWWSRPTKWQAYFRSLKRQVNKRGPISADVWQTPLRRKIANDIELILSDACWGERLSFHPDDSWLVIGEWEIGDLSELDAVFRIEKRFGVELPRKELGERIMAGLTFGELVTIIEEQGTQLTA
;
A
#
# COMPACT_ATOMS: atom_id res chain seq x y z
N MET A 1 -33.66 37.95 -20.06
CA MET A 1 -32.91 37.82 -18.78
C MET A 1 -32.54 36.35 -18.59
N PRO A 2 -31.26 35.94 -18.59
CA PRO A 2 -30.92 34.55 -18.41
C PRO A 2 -31.09 34.14 -16.94
N ASN A 3 -31.67 32.96 -16.77
CA ASN A 3 -32.17 32.39 -15.52
C ASN A 3 -31.02 32.06 -14.55
N ARG A 4 -30.83 32.88 -13.50
CA ARG A 4 -29.76 32.75 -12.49
C ARG A 4 -29.79 31.44 -11.68
N TYR A 5 -30.87 30.67 -11.75
CA TYR A 5 -31.06 29.44 -10.97
C TYR A 5 -30.45 28.17 -11.59
N LEU A 6 -30.13 28.18 -12.89
CA LEU A 6 -29.51 27.00 -13.54
C LEU A 6 -28.02 26.83 -13.21
N ARG A 7 -27.31 27.92 -12.88
CA ARG A 7 -25.87 27.87 -12.55
C ARG A 7 -25.59 27.17 -11.21
N TRP A 8 -26.44 27.37 -10.20
CA TRP A 8 -26.25 26.78 -8.87
C TRP A 8 -26.58 25.28 -8.82
N GLY A 9 -27.57 24.83 -9.61
CA GLY A 9 -27.95 23.41 -9.68
C GLY A 9 -26.94 22.50 -10.39
N ILE A 10 -26.12 23.05 -11.30
CA ILE A 10 -25.04 22.33 -11.99
C ILE A 10 -23.78 22.32 -11.14
N VAL A 11 -23.41 23.45 -10.54
CA VAL A 11 -22.25 23.56 -9.63
C VAL A 11 -22.45 22.71 -8.39
N GLY A 12 -23.66 22.69 -7.80
CA GLY A 12 -23.98 21.82 -6.66
C GLY A 12 -23.95 20.32 -7.00
N ARG A 13 -24.34 19.93 -8.23
CA ARG A 13 -24.29 18.53 -8.70
C ARG A 13 -22.88 18.07 -9.02
N LEU A 14 -22.06 18.94 -9.60
CA LEU A 14 -20.63 18.69 -9.81
C LEU A 14 -19.93 18.59 -8.45
N ALA A 15 -20.08 19.57 -7.55
CA ALA A 15 -19.52 19.50 -6.20
C ALA A 15 -19.95 18.22 -5.46
N TRP A 16 -21.20 17.77 -5.62
CA TRP A 16 -21.67 16.49 -5.07
C TRP A 16 -20.96 15.27 -5.68
N TRP A 17 -20.78 15.24 -7.01
CA TRP A 17 -20.03 14.20 -7.71
C TRP A 17 -18.55 14.15 -7.30
N TRP A 18 -17.92 15.31 -7.10
CA TRP A 18 -16.54 15.45 -6.61
C TRP A 18 -16.40 15.17 -5.10
N SER A 19 -17.50 15.26 -4.34
CA SER A 19 -17.52 14.97 -2.90
C SER A 19 -17.82 13.51 -2.56
N ARG A 20 -18.15 12.67 -3.54
CA ARG A 20 -18.20 11.23 -3.33
C ARG A 20 -16.77 10.72 -3.19
N PRO A 21 -16.44 10.02 -2.09
CA PRO A 21 -15.13 9.39 -2.00
C PRO A 21 -14.96 8.49 -3.22
N THR A 22 -13.82 8.64 -3.89
CA THR A 22 -13.43 7.72 -4.95
C THR A 22 -13.47 6.30 -4.39
N LYS A 23 -13.63 5.28 -5.25
CA LYS A 23 -13.52 3.87 -4.81
C LYS A 23 -12.25 3.65 -3.96
N TRP A 24 -11.18 4.35 -4.34
CA TRP A 24 -9.92 4.44 -3.61
C TRP A 24 -10.05 5.04 -2.20
N GLN A 25 -10.65 6.22 -2.04
CA GLN A 25 -10.86 6.81 -0.70
C GLN A 25 -11.75 5.94 0.19
N ALA A 26 -12.71 5.21 -0.38
CA ALA A 26 -13.53 4.26 0.36
C ALA A 26 -12.73 3.02 0.79
N TYR A 27 -11.87 2.50 -0.09
CA TYR A 27 -10.98 1.38 0.19
C TYR A 27 -9.95 1.73 1.27
N PHE A 28 -9.20 2.83 1.11
CA PHE A 28 -8.23 3.30 2.09
C PHE A 28 -8.87 3.51 3.47
N ARG A 29 -10.07 4.11 3.53
CA ARG A 29 -10.82 4.24 4.78
C ARG A 29 -11.19 2.88 5.39
N SER A 30 -11.49 1.87 4.57
CA SER A 30 -11.77 0.52 5.04
C SER A 30 -10.51 -0.16 5.59
N LEU A 31 -9.40 -0.11 4.84
CA LEU A 31 -8.10 -0.64 5.25
C LEU A 31 -7.64 0.01 6.56
N LYS A 32 -7.70 1.34 6.64
CA LYS A 32 -7.41 2.11 7.85
C LYS A 32 -8.27 1.68 9.04
N ARG A 33 -9.58 1.46 8.85
CA ARG A 33 -10.46 0.96 9.93
C ARG A 33 -10.05 -0.44 10.39
N GLN A 34 -9.67 -1.32 9.48
CA GLN A 34 -9.25 -2.68 9.80
C GLN A 34 -7.94 -2.68 10.60
N VAL A 35 -6.94 -1.92 10.14
CA VAL A 35 -5.66 -1.75 10.83
C VAL A 35 -5.88 -1.13 12.22
N ASN A 36 -6.67 -0.06 12.31
CA ASN A 36 -6.94 0.60 13.59
C ASN A 36 -7.72 -0.29 14.56
N LYS A 37 -8.63 -1.14 14.05
CA LYS A 37 -9.41 -2.07 14.88
C LYS A 37 -8.56 -3.20 15.45
N ARG A 38 -7.53 -3.66 14.72
CA ARG A 38 -6.57 -4.67 15.19
C ARG A 38 -5.78 -4.17 16.40
N GLY A 39 -5.50 -2.86 16.47
CA GLY A 39 -4.69 -2.28 17.52
C GLY A 39 -3.18 -2.42 17.27
N PRO A 40 -2.35 -2.07 18.25
CA PRO A 40 -0.90 -2.06 18.09
C PRO A 40 -0.34 -3.48 17.87
N ILE A 41 0.60 -3.59 16.94
CA ILE A 41 1.31 -4.84 16.64
C ILE A 41 2.58 -4.89 17.50
N SER A 42 2.81 -6.02 18.17
CA SER A 42 4.05 -6.19 18.94
C SER A 42 5.27 -6.14 18.02
N ALA A 43 6.40 -5.63 18.53
CA ALA A 43 7.65 -5.68 17.79
C ALA A 43 8.14 -7.12 17.55
N ASP A 44 7.77 -8.05 18.44
CA ASP A 44 8.28 -9.43 18.45
C ASP A 44 7.74 -10.26 17.29
N VAL A 45 6.64 -9.82 16.67
CA VAL A 45 5.99 -10.52 15.55
C VAL A 45 6.93 -10.63 14.33
N TRP A 46 7.85 -9.66 14.19
CA TRP A 46 8.84 -9.65 13.12
C TRP A 46 10.03 -10.59 13.32
N GLN A 47 10.13 -11.23 14.50
CA GLN A 47 11.14 -12.21 14.91
C GLN A 47 12.59 -11.69 14.96
N THR A 48 13.06 -10.96 13.93
CA THR A 48 14.40 -10.40 13.85
C THR A 48 14.36 -8.86 13.73
N PRO A 49 15.37 -8.14 14.25
CA PRO A 49 15.50 -6.70 14.05
C PRO A 49 15.59 -6.29 12.57
N LEU A 50 16.19 -7.16 11.73
CA LEU A 50 16.34 -6.91 10.29
C LEU A 50 14.99 -6.95 9.58
N ARG A 51 14.18 -7.99 9.78
CA ARG A 51 12.83 -8.09 9.21
C ARG A 51 11.94 -6.92 9.65
N ARG A 52 12.04 -6.53 10.92
CA ARG A 52 11.34 -5.34 11.43
C ARG A 52 11.78 -4.07 10.71
N LYS A 53 13.08 -3.90 10.46
CA LYS A 53 13.60 -2.73 9.72
C LYS A 53 13.09 -2.72 8.27
N ILE A 54 13.15 -3.85 7.57
CA ILE A 54 12.65 -3.99 6.21
C ILE A 54 11.16 -3.64 6.15
N ALA A 55 10.35 -4.23 7.05
CA ALA A 55 8.92 -3.93 7.14
C ALA A 55 8.64 -2.44 7.37
N ASN A 56 9.32 -1.81 8.33
CA ASN A 56 9.17 -0.38 8.61
C ASN A 56 9.52 0.50 7.40
N ASP A 57 10.58 0.15 6.66
CA ASP A 57 11.00 0.89 5.47
C ASP A 57 9.98 0.73 4.33
N ILE A 58 9.39 -0.46 4.16
CA ILE A 58 8.31 -0.69 3.18
C ILE A 58 7.05 0.09 3.56
N GLU A 59 6.63 0.07 4.83
CA GLU A 59 5.50 0.87 5.31
C GLU A 59 5.68 2.37 5.05
N LEU A 60 6.91 2.87 5.22
CA LEU A 60 7.24 4.26 4.94
C LEU A 60 7.13 4.57 3.44
N ILE A 61 7.63 3.68 2.59
CA ILE A 61 7.53 3.84 1.13
C ILE A 61 6.06 3.83 0.69
N LEU A 62 5.25 2.90 1.20
CA LEU A 62 3.83 2.82 0.87
C LEU A 62 3.05 4.03 1.40
N SER A 63 3.39 4.51 2.60
CA SER A 63 2.87 5.78 3.12
C SER A 63 3.16 6.92 2.16
N ASP A 64 4.39 7.08 1.71
CA ASP A 64 4.79 8.22 0.88
C ASP A 64 4.28 8.14 -0.56
N ALA A 65 4.26 6.94 -1.14
CA ALA A 65 3.91 6.73 -2.55
C ALA A 65 2.40 6.53 -2.76
N CYS A 66 1.70 5.89 -1.82
CA CYS A 66 0.32 5.48 -2.00
C CYS A 66 -0.66 6.31 -1.16
N TRP A 67 -0.44 6.44 0.15
CA TRP A 67 -1.54 6.80 1.07
C TRP A 67 -1.43 8.17 1.75
N GLY A 68 -0.24 8.74 1.82
CA GLY A 68 0.09 9.94 2.60
C GLY A 68 0.00 9.75 4.13
N GLU A 69 -0.21 8.52 4.60
CA GLU A 69 -0.31 8.18 6.02
C GLU A 69 0.30 6.80 6.28
N ARG A 70 1.04 6.70 7.38
CA ARG A 70 1.71 5.47 7.75
C ARG A 70 0.75 4.50 8.43
N LEU A 71 0.66 3.30 7.88
CA LEU A 71 -0.04 2.17 8.45
C LEU A 71 0.96 1.09 8.87
N SER A 72 0.60 0.33 9.90
CA SER A 72 1.41 -0.80 10.37
C SER A 72 0.74 -2.13 10.08
N PHE A 73 1.51 -3.03 9.45
CA PHE A 73 1.01 -4.31 8.97
C PHE A 73 1.60 -5.47 9.75
N HIS A 74 0.83 -6.55 9.87
CA HIS A 74 1.26 -7.81 10.45
C HIS A 74 1.93 -8.65 9.36
N PRO A 75 2.92 -9.50 9.67
CA PRO A 75 3.52 -10.40 8.69
C PRO A 75 2.49 -11.24 7.92
N ASP A 76 1.43 -11.68 8.58
CA ASP A 76 0.37 -12.50 7.96
C ASP A 76 -0.63 -11.69 7.10
N ASP A 77 -0.51 -10.36 7.05
CA ASP A 77 -1.39 -9.56 6.22
C ASP A 77 -1.12 -9.85 4.73
N SER A 78 -2.20 -10.01 3.96
CA SER A 78 -2.09 -10.28 2.53
C SER A 78 -1.49 -9.09 1.78
N TRP A 79 -0.46 -9.35 0.98
CA TRP A 79 0.14 -8.34 0.12
C TRP A 79 -0.80 -7.87 -0.98
N LEU A 80 -1.78 -8.68 -1.41
CA LEU A 80 -2.82 -8.24 -2.34
C LEU A 80 -3.63 -7.06 -1.76
N VAL A 81 -3.84 -7.07 -0.44
CA VAL A 81 -4.56 -6.03 0.29
C VAL A 81 -3.66 -4.82 0.59
N ILE A 82 -2.37 -5.06 0.86
CA ILE A 82 -1.41 -3.99 1.18
C ILE A 82 -0.90 -3.28 -0.07
N GLY A 83 -0.57 -4.02 -1.12
CA GLY A 83 0.00 -3.53 -2.37
C GLY A 83 -1.03 -3.14 -3.42
N GLU A 84 -2.33 -3.34 -3.14
CA GLU A 84 -3.47 -2.88 -3.96
C GLU A 84 -3.40 -3.23 -5.47
N TRP A 85 -2.76 -4.35 -5.86
CA TRP A 85 -2.49 -4.78 -7.26
C TRP A 85 -3.69 -4.85 -8.23
N GLU A 86 -4.92 -4.61 -7.77
CA GLU A 86 -6.15 -4.54 -8.57
C GLU A 86 -6.56 -3.12 -8.99
N ILE A 87 -6.01 -2.06 -8.37
CA ILE A 87 -6.48 -0.68 -8.60
C ILE A 87 -5.76 -0.03 -9.78
N GLY A 88 -4.54 -0.49 -10.11
CA GLY A 88 -3.87 -0.19 -11.37
C GLY A 88 -3.41 1.26 -11.49
N ASP A 89 -3.13 1.91 -10.36
CA ASP A 89 -2.63 3.28 -10.32
C ASP A 89 -1.09 3.30 -10.31
N LEU A 90 -0.49 4.35 -10.90
CA LEU A 90 0.97 4.43 -11.09
C LEU A 90 1.75 4.48 -9.76
N SER A 91 1.08 4.75 -8.64
CA SER A 91 1.65 4.78 -7.29
C SER A 91 2.18 3.42 -6.83
N GLU A 92 1.55 2.31 -7.22
CA GLU A 92 1.98 0.96 -6.84
C GLU A 92 3.31 0.61 -7.49
N LEU A 93 3.46 0.94 -8.78
CA LEU A 93 4.70 0.76 -9.51
C LEU A 93 5.82 1.63 -8.92
N ASP A 94 5.53 2.89 -8.57
CA ASP A 94 6.50 3.76 -7.90
C ASP A 94 6.92 3.19 -6.53
N ALA A 95 5.98 2.67 -5.74
CA ALA A 95 6.29 2.02 -4.46
C ALA A 95 7.21 0.81 -4.64
N VAL A 96 6.91 -0.08 -5.60
CA VAL A 96 7.76 -1.25 -5.91
C VAL A 96 9.17 -0.82 -6.32
N PHE A 97 9.31 0.16 -7.23
CA PHE A 97 10.61 0.67 -7.64
C PHE A 97 11.41 1.28 -6.49
N ARG A 98 10.74 1.98 -5.57
CA ARG A 98 11.38 2.54 -4.37
C ARG A 98 11.83 1.43 -3.42
N ILE A 99 11.06 0.35 -3.28
CA ILE A 99 11.45 -0.82 -2.49
C ILE A 99 12.68 -1.48 -3.11
N GLU A 100 12.65 -1.77 -4.41
CA GLU A 100 13.78 -2.34 -5.17
C GLU A 100 15.05 -1.50 -4.97
N LYS A 101 14.95 -0.19 -5.21
CA LYS A 101 16.07 0.73 -5.03
C LYS A 101 16.57 0.81 -3.59
N ARG A 102 15.67 0.75 -2.60
CA ARG A 102 16.01 0.86 -1.18
C ARG A 102 16.82 -0.34 -0.69
N PHE A 103 16.48 -1.53 -1.16
CA PHE A 103 17.12 -2.78 -0.71
C PHE A 103 18.11 -3.36 -1.72
N GLY A 104 18.25 -2.74 -2.90
CA GLY A 104 19.12 -3.23 -3.97
C GLY A 104 18.60 -4.50 -4.65
N VAL A 105 17.34 -4.85 -4.46
CA VAL A 105 16.73 -6.09 -4.96
C VAL A 105 16.01 -5.85 -6.28
N GLU A 106 15.85 -6.91 -7.08
CA GLU A 106 15.00 -6.88 -8.27
C GLU A 106 13.85 -7.85 -8.04
N LEU A 107 12.62 -7.33 -7.99
CA LEU A 107 11.45 -8.15 -7.75
C LEU A 107 10.87 -8.57 -9.11
N PRO A 108 10.98 -9.85 -9.52
CA PRO A 108 10.51 -10.30 -10.82
C PRO A 108 8.99 -10.15 -10.91
N ARG A 109 8.53 -9.09 -11.59
CA ARG A 109 7.12 -8.64 -11.55
C ARG A 109 6.11 -9.72 -11.90
N LYS A 110 6.43 -10.58 -12.87
CA LYS A 110 5.55 -11.67 -13.29
C LYS A 110 5.37 -12.70 -12.17
N GLU A 111 6.49 -13.16 -11.60
CA GLU A 111 6.49 -14.12 -10.49
C GLU A 111 5.88 -13.51 -9.23
N LEU A 112 6.20 -12.23 -8.95
CA LEU A 112 5.60 -11.51 -7.84
C LEU A 112 4.08 -11.43 -7.99
N GLY A 113 3.58 -11.10 -9.19
CA GLY A 113 2.15 -11.10 -9.48
C GLY A 113 1.50 -12.47 -9.26
N GLU A 114 2.12 -13.55 -9.75
CA GLU A 114 1.66 -14.93 -9.53
C GLU A 114 1.61 -15.29 -8.03
N ARG A 115 2.65 -14.92 -7.27
CA ARG A 115 2.70 -15.16 -5.81
C ARG A 115 1.66 -14.33 -5.06
N ILE A 116 1.44 -13.08 -5.45
CA ILE A 116 0.41 -12.21 -4.88
C ILE A 116 -0.98 -12.84 -5.09
N MET A 117 -1.28 -13.31 -6.30
CA MET A 117 -2.53 -13.99 -6.60
C MET A 117 -2.67 -15.34 -5.86
N ALA A 118 -1.54 -15.99 -5.55
CA ALA A 118 -1.50 -17.19 -4.72
C ALA A 118 -1.60 -16.91 -3.21
N GLY A 119 -1.69 -15.64 -2.80
CA GLY A 119 -1.87 -15.24 -1.39
C GLY A 119 -0.59 -14.83 -0.66
N LEU A 120 0.43 -14.31 -1.37
CA LEU A 120 1.65 -13.76 -0.77
C LEU A 120 1.31 -12.84 0.40
N THR A 121 1.93 -13.12 1.53
CA THR A 121 1.84 -12.33 2.76
C THR A 121 2.92 -11.27 2.82
N PHE A 122 2.73 -10.26 3.66
CA PHE A 122 3.73 -9.22 3.86
C PHE A 122 5.04 -9.79 4.44
N GLY A 123 4.94 -10.75 5.36
CA GLY A 123 6.06 -11.44 5.95
C GLY A 123 6.90 -12.22 4.94
N GLU A 124 6.25 -12.85 3.96
CA GLU A 124 6.94 -13.54 2.86
C GLU A 124 7.63 -12.57 1.92
N LEU A 125 7.03 -11.41 1.61
CA LEU A 125 7.71 -10.36 0.84
C LEU A 125 8.97 -9.88 1.56
N VAL A 126 8.87 -9.64 2.87
CA VAL A 126 10.01 -9.25 3.70
C VAL A 126 11.10 -10.32 3.68
N THR A 127 10.74 -11.61 3.70
CA THR A 127 11.71 -12.71 3.55
C THR A 127 12.43 -12.66 2.21
N ILE A 128 11.72 -12.46 1.10
CA ILE A 128 12.33 -12.37 -0.24
C ILE A 128 13.36 -11.22 -0.28
N ILE A 129 13.00 -10.07 0.29
CA ILE A 129 13.87 -8.90 0.32
C ILE A 129 15.08 -9.14 1.24
N GLU A 130 14.88 -9.78 2.39
CA GLU A 130 15.96 -10.15 3.30
C GLU A 130 16.95 -11.10 2.63
N GLU A 131 16.46 -12.15 1.97
CA GLU A 131 17.29 -13.16 1.28
C GLU A 131 18.09 -12.56 0.13
N GLN A 132 17.49 -11.72 -0.71
CA GLN A 132 18.17 -11.08 -1.84
C GLN A 132 19.08 -9.92 -1.41
N GLY A 133 18.66 -9.11 -0.45
CA GLY A 133 19.45 -7.99 0.06
C GLY A 133 20.73 -8.45 0.79
N THR A 134 20.68 -9.59 1.47
CA THR A 134 21.84 -10.17 2.15
C THR A 134 22.91 -10.65 1.16
N GLN A 135 22.50 -11.17 -0.01
CA GLN A 135 23.40 -11.64 -1.07
C GLN A 135 24.22 -10.52 -1.73
N LEU A 136 23.80 -9.26 -1.61
CA LEU A 136 24.51 -8.10 -2.17
C LEU A 136 25.52 -7.47 -1.21
N THR A 137 25.48 -7.86 0.07
CA THR A 137 26.39 -7.39 1.12
C THR A 137 27.44 -8.42 1.55
N ALA A 138 27.38 -9.64 1.00
CA ALA A 138 28.34 -10.73 1.21
C ALA A 138 29.35 -10.79 0.06
#